data_AF-A0A351AG93-F1
#
_entry.id   AF-A0A351AG93-F1
#
_cell.length_a   1.000
_cell.length_b   1.000
_cell.length_c   1.000
_cell.angle_alpha   90.00
_cell.angle_beta   90.00
_cell.angle_gamma   90.00
#
_symmetry.space_group_name_H-M   'P 1'
#
loop_
_entity.id
_entity.type
_entity.pdbx_description
1 polymer ?
#
loop_
_entity_poly.entity_id
_entity_poly.type
_entity_poly.pdbx_seq_one_letter_code
_entity_poly.pdbx_strand_id
1 'polypeptide(L)'
;MCYLPPGGLVVHPLIVGDNLLGVIEYVGRADDTAFADTVDLYQTISEHLALALHSAHLFEASERLARHDPLTGIANHRAMQDFLAKLTENRNKSSVGVLMIDVDHFRKFNEEEGHDAGDEVLRLVARTLRDQVRSHDLAARYGGEEFTVILPDLDQKRTEETAERLREAISKLQYVNAAGQTRQVTASFGVANYPENGNTPSLVLKAADVALYEAKRNGRNCVATAAQASPRPMEIRPFDLSMIRGYVSDAALAECATELETLRRDLVALRLMEKCGIEGIDALTRAFALMILLPEETPEWALDLPHDWSVALNLARALVHAGPSSRDYLRAGATVWNYRKGTNSGYLDPDFVAILASQPEAA
;
A
#
# COMPACT_ATOMS: atom_id res chain seq x y z
N MET A 1 41.47 -17.43 -20.95
CA MET A 1 41.85 -18.67 -21.67
C MET A 1 42.99 -19.33 -20.91
N CYS A 2 42.70 -20.40 -20.18
CA CYS A 2 43.74 -21.23 -19.58
C CYS A 2 44.41 -22.07 -20.68
N TYR A 3 45.69 -21.81 -20.94
CA TYR A 3 46.53 -22.59 -21.85
C TYR A 3 47.13 -23.76 -21.07
N LEU A 4 46.44 -24.90 -21.03
CA LEU A 4 47.05 -26.19 -20.72
C LEU A 4 46.63 -27.17 -21.82
N PRO A 5 47.56 -28.00 -22.36
CA PRO A 5 47.18 -29.00 -23.34
C PRO A 5 46.18 -29.98 -22.71
N PRO A 6 44.93 -30.07 -23.22
CA PRO A 6 43.89 -30.90 -22.62
C PRO A 6 44.25 -32.37 -22.79
N GLY A 7 44.22 -33.12 -21.68
CA GLY A 7 44.40 -34.58 -21.64
C GLY A 7 43.11 -35.37 -21.67
N GLY A 8 42.00 -34.73 -21.27
CA GLY A 8 40.67 -35.30 -21.22
C GLY A 8 39.60 -34.21 -21.14
N LEU A 9 38.40 -34.53 -21.58
CA LEU A 9 37.25 -33.61 -21.62
C LEU A 9 36.01 -34.37 -21.17
N VAL A 10 35.29 -33.84 -20.18
CA VAL A 10 33.97 -34.33 -19.77
C VAL A 10 33.01 -33.15 -19.79
N VAL A 11 31.86 -33.31 -20.44
CA VAL A 11 30.82 -32.29 -20.50
C VAL A 11 29.58 -32.85 -19.82
N HIS A 12 29.08 -32.13 -18.83
CA HIS A 12 27.84 -32.47 -18.16
C HIS A 12 26.79 -31.37 -18.38
N PRO A 13 25.54 -31.75 -18.68
CA PRO A 13 24.46 -30.78 -18.71
C PRO A 13 24.02 -30.42 -17.29
N LEU A 14 23.73 -29.14 -17.07
CA LEU A 14 23.18 -28.64 -15.81
C LEU A 14 21.65 -28.64 -15.95
N ILE A 15 21.00 -29.74 -15.53
CA ILE A 15 19.56 -29.95 -15.68
C ILE A 15 18.90 -30.07 -14.31
N VAL A 16 17.74 -29.43 -14.15
CA VAL A 16 16.84 -29.63 -13.00
C VAL A 16 15.43 -29.91 -13.51
N GLY A 17 14.92 -31.12 -13.28
CA GLY A 17 13.68 -31.60 -13.90
C GLY A 17 13.84 -31.66 -15.42
N ASP A 18 12.97 -30.97 -16.16
CA ASP A 18 13.03 -30.86 -17.63
C ASP A 18 13.78 -29.60 -18.11
N ASN A 19 14.29 -28.76 -17.20
CA ASN A 19 14.92 -27.49 -17.54
C ASN A 19 16.45 -27.61 -17.66
N LEU A 20 16.98 -27.38 -18.87
CA LEU A 20 18.41 -27.22 -19.11
C LEU A 20 18.84 -25.79 -18.77
N LEU A 21 19.67 -25.64 -17.74
CA LEU A 21 20.20 -24.35 -17.29
C LEU A 21 21.49 -23.96 -18.03
N GLY A 22 22.22 -24.95 -18.54
CA GLY A 22 23.48 -24.76 -19.23
C GLY A 22 24.30 -26.04 -19.30
N VAL A 23 25.59 -25.91 -19.62
CA VAL A 23 26.55 -27.01 -19.63
C VAL A 23 27.79 -26.62 -18.84
N ILE A 24 28.37 -27.60 -18.13
CA ILE A 24 29.68 -27.46 -17.49
C ILE A 24 30.70 -28.34 -18.20
N GLU A 25 31.87 -27.76 -18.44
CA GLU A 25 32.99 -28.40 -19.09
C GLU A 25 34.10 -28.66 -18.06
N TYR A 26 34.44 -29.93 -17.86
CA TYR A 26 35.60 -30.36 -17.08
C TYR A 26 36.74 -30.66 -18.03
N VAL A 27 37.87 -29.98 -17.85
CA VAL A 27 39.06 -30.15 -18.68
C VAL A 27 40.19 -30.75 -17.84
N GLY A 28 40.58 -31.97 -18.19
CA GLY A 28 41.68 -32.70 -17.57
C GLY A 28 43.03 -32.30 -18.15
N ARG A 29 44.08 -32.41 -17.35
CA ARG A 29 45.46 -32.17 -17.80
C ARG A 29 46.00 -33.40 -18.53
N ALA A 30 46.92 -33.20 -19.48
CA ALA A 30 47.54 -34.27 -20.28
C ALA A 30 48.15 -35.43 -19.47
N ASP A 31 48.59 -35.16 -18.25
CA ASP A 31 49.24 -36.09 -17.32
C ASP A 31 48.30 -36.62 -16.22
N ASP A 32 47.03 -36.22 -16.21
CA ASP A 32 46.06 -36.62 -15.19
C ASP A 32 45.38 -37.94 -15.56
N THR A 33 46.02 -39.05 -15.16
CA THR A 33 45.49 -40.39 -15.38
C THR A 33 44.25 -40.70 -14.55
N ALA A 34 43.98 -39.93 -13.49
CA ALA A 34 42.82 -40.12 -12.59
C ALA A 34 41.57 -39.37 -13.08
N PHE A 35 41.70 -38.48 -14.07
CA PHE A 35 40.59 -37.73 -14.66
C PHE A 35 39.51 -38.65 -15.23
N ALA A 36 39.90 -39.74 -15.89
CA ALA A 36 38.96 -40.70 -16.45
C ALA A 36 38.25 -41.55 -15.37
N ASP A 37 38.85 -41.72 -14.19
CA ASP A 37 38.33 -42.54 -13.10
C ASP A 37 37.42 -41.75 -12.14
N THR A 38 37.28 -40.43 -12.35
CA THR A 38 36.51 -39.53 -11.48
C THR A 38 35.24 -38.96 -12.13
N VAL A 39 34.72 -39.63 -13.16
CA VAL A 39 33.50 -39.22 -13.90
C VAL A 39 32.28 -39.10 -12.96
N ASP A 40 32.11 -40.02 -12.02
CA ASP A 40 31.00 -39.97 -11.04
C ASP A 40 31.06 -38.72 -10.15
N LEU A 41 32.27 -38.23 -9.85
CA LEU A 41 32.47 -36.98 -9.12
C LEU A 41 32.05 -35.78 -9.99
N TYR A 42 32.38 -35.77 -11.28
CA TYR A 42 31.94 -34.71 -12.19
C TYR A 42 30.43 -34.66 -12.34
N GLN A 43 29.78 -35.82 -12.44
CA GLN A 43 28.33 -35.91 -12.43
C GLN A 43 27.76 -35.32 -11.12
N THR A 44 28.26 -35.77 -9.97
CA THR A 44 27.80 -35.29 -8.65
C THR A 44 27.96 -33.77 -8.51
N ILE A 45 29.10 -33.21 -8.91
CA ILE A 45 29.35 -31.76 -8.87
C ILE A 45 28.38 -31.02 -9.82
N SER A 46 28.15 -31.56 -11.01
CA SER A 46 27.25 -30.96 -12.01
C SER A 46 25.80 -30.92 -11.51
N GLU A 47 25.33 -31.99 -10.88
CA GLU A 47 23.99 -32.06 -10.30
C GLU A 47 23.81 -31.05 -9.15
N HIS A 48 24.78 -30.98 -8.24
CA HIS A 48 24.76 -30.00 -7.13
C HIS A 48 24.83 -28.56 -7.64
N LEU A 49 25.66 -28.29 -8.66
CA LEU A 49 25.76 -26.97 -9.27
C LEU A 49 24.46 -26.59 -9.99
N ALA A 50 23.85 -27.52 -10.73
CA ALA A 50 22.57 -27.30 -11.39
C ALA A 50 21.47 -26.91 -10.38
N LEU A 51 21.40 -27.64 -9.25
CA LEU A 51 20.45 -27.34 -8.18
C LEU A 51 20.72 -25.98 -7.51
N ALA A 52 21.99 -25.65 -7.25
CA ALA A 52 22.38 -24.38 -6.65
C ALA A 52 22.04 -23.19 -7.56
N LEU A 53 22.35 -23.29 -8.87
CA LEU A 53 21.99 -22.28 -9.86
C LEU A 53 20.48 -22.12 -9.99
N HIS A 54 19.74 -23.23 -10.03
CA HIS A 54 18.28 -23.19 -10.07
C HIS A 54 17.70 -22.49 -8.85
N SER A 55 18.20 -22.83 -7.66
CA SER A 55 17.77 -22.21 -6.39
C SER A 55 18.10 -20.73 -6.35
N ALA A 56 19.27 -20.32 -6.84
CA ALA A 56 19.66 -18.92 -6.93
C ALA A 56 18.74 -18.14 -7.89
N HIS A 57 18.43 -18.69 -9.06
CA HIS A 57 17.49 -18.07 -10.02
C HIS A 57 16.07 -17.96 -9.44
N LEU A 58 15.58 -19.00 -8.76
CA LEU A 58 14.28 -18.95 -8.10
C LEU A 58 14.25 -17.92 -6.98
N PHE A 59 15.32 -17.84 -6.19
CA PHE A 59 15.45 -16.84 -5.13
C PHE A 59 15.48 -15.42 -5.71
N GLU A 60 16.26 -15.18 -6.77
CA GLU A 60 16.32 -13.88 -7.44
C GLU A 60 14.97 -13.49 -8.06
N ALA A 61 14.29 -14.42 -8.73
CA ALA A 61 12.95 -14.19 -9.27
C ALA A 61 11.94 -13.89 -8.16
N SER A 62 12.02 -14.60 -7.03
CA SER A 62 11.19 -14.38 -5.84
C SER A 62 11.45 -13.01 -5.23
N GLU A 63 12.72 -12.63 -5.04
CA GLU A 63 13.11 -11.31 -4.56
C GLU A 63 12.63 -10.19 -5.49
N ARG A 64 12.76 -10.39 -6.81
CA ARG A 64 12.27 -9.42 -7.80
C ARG A 64 10.76 -9.24 -7.71
N LEU A 65 9.98 -10.32 -7.60
CA LEU A 65 8.54 -10.27 -7.40
C LEU A 65 8.16 -9.67 -6.04
N ALA A 66 8.97 -9.91 -5.01
CA ALA A 66 8.76 -9.37 -3.67
C ALA A 66 9.04 -7.86 -3.57
N ARG A 67 9.90 -7.33 -4.46
CA ARG A 67 10.39 -5.93 -4.38
C ARG A 67 9.91 -5.03 -5.52
N HIS A 68 9.41 -5.56 -6.62
CA HIS A 68 8.94 -4.78 -7.76
C HIS A 68 7.44 -4.92 -7.98
N ASP A 69 6.82 -3.87 -8.54
CA ASP A 69 5.43 -3.92 -8.98
C ASP A 69 5.33 -4.67 -10.32
N PRO A 70 4.46 -5.69 -10.44
CA PRO A 70 4.42 -6.55 -11.63
C PRO A 70 3.93 -5.82 -12.89
N LEU A 71 3.11 -4.77 -12.76
CA LEU A 71 2.59 -4.02 -13.90
C LEU A 71 3.65 -3.08 -14.49
N THR A 72 4.31 -2.33 -13.62
CA THR A 72 5.15 -1.18 -13.99
C THR A 72 6.65 -1.49 -13.98
N GLY A 73 7.06 -2.54 -13.25
CA GLY A 73 8.45 -2.99 -13.14
C GLY A 73 9.35 -2.14 -12.23
N ILE A 74 8.87 -0.99 -11.73
CA ILE A 74 9.56 -0.20 -10.71
C ILE A 74 9.38 -0.82 -9.32
N ALA A 75 9.98 -0.24 -8.28
CA ALA A 75 9.86 -0.77 -6.92
C ALA A 75 8.39 -0.76 -6.46
N ASN A 76 8.02 -1.71 -5.61
CA ASN A 76 6.70 -1.73 -4.97
C ASN A 76 6.71 -0.98 -3.63
N HIS A 77 5.53 -0.86 -3.03
CA HIS A 77 5.34 -0.20 -1.73
C HIS A 77 6.28 -0.75 -0.64
N ARG A 78 6.47 -2.07 -0.55
CA ARG A 78 7.36 -2.69 0.45
C ARG A 78 8.81 -2.28 0.24
N ALA A 79 9.33 -2.37 -0.98
CA ALA A 79 10.70 -1.99 -1.28
C ALA A 79 10.95 -0.50 -1.02
N MET A 80 9.95 0.36 -1.24
CA MET A 80 10.01 1.78 -0.91
C MET A 80 10.12 2.01 0.61
N GLN A 81 9.28 1.36 1.40
CA GLN A 81 9.31 1.47 2.87
C GLN A 81 10.68 1.04 3.42
N ASP A 82 11.20 -0.10 2.97
CA ASP A 82 12.51 -0.61 3.38
C ASP A 82 13.64 0.38 3.04
N PHE A 83 13.56 0.99 1.85
CA PHE A 83 14.57 1.95 1.39
C PHE A 83 14.54 3.24 2.21
N LEU A 84 13.35 3.80 2.44
CA LEU A 84 13.18 5.01 3.24
C LEU A 84 13.57 4.78 4.70
N ALA A 85 13.21 3.63 5.28
CA ALA A 85 13.61 3.26 6.64
C ALA A 85 15.15 3.27 6.77
N LYS A 86 15.86 2.58 5.87
CA LYS A 86 17.33 2.52 5.86
C LYS A 86 18.00 3.90 5.76
N LEU A 87 17.41 4.83 5.00
CA LEU A 87 17.96 6.18 4.86
C LEU A 87 17.77 7.01 6.14
N THR A 88 16.68 6.80 6.86
CA THR A 88 16.29 7.56 8.07
C THR A 88 16.76 6.93 9.39
N GLU A 89 17.27 5.69 9.38
CA GLU A 89 17.81 5.00 10.57
C GLU A 89 18.93 5.79 11.26
N ASN A 90 19.83 6.38 10.47
CA ASN A 90 20.92 7.20 10.99
C ASN A 90 20.54 8.68 10.95
N ARG A 91 20.03 9.20 12.07
CA ARG A 91 19.59 10.61 12.22
C ARG A 91 20.67 11.67 11.92
N ASN A 92 21.94 11.27 11.84
CA ASN A 92 23.06 12.14 11.44
C ASN A 92 23.32 12.16 9.92
N LYS A 93 22.55 11.40 9.13
CA LYS A 93 22.62 11.42 7.66
C LYS A 93 21.78 12.56 7.09
N SER A 94 22.16 12.93 5.87
CA SER A 94 21.65 14.03 5.06
C SER A 94 20.13 14.02 4.88
N SER A 95 19.59 15.16 4.44
CA SER A 95 18.18 15.29 4.11
C SER A 95 17.75 14.30 3.02
N VAL A 96 16.52 13.80 3.13
CA VAL A 96 15.90 12.91 2.14
C VAL A 96 14.64 13.58 1.62
N GLY A 97 14.59 13.82 0.32
CA GLY A 97 13.39 14.27 -0.37
C GLY A 97 12.42 13.12 -0.61
N VAL A 98 11.14 13.38 -0.40
CA VAL A 98 10.04 12.43 -0.60
C VAL A 98 8.98 13.09 -1.47
N LEU A 99 8.67 12.44 -2.59
CA LEU A 99 7.61 12.85 -3.50
C LEU A 99 6.45 11.86 -3.42
N MET A 100 5.24 12.35 -3.18
CA MET A 100 4.00 11.59 -3.42
C MET A 100 3.38 12.07 -4.72
N ILE A 101 2.98 11.15 -5.58
CA ILE A 101 2.59 11.45 -6.96
C ILE A 101 1.31 10.69 -7.27
N ASP A 102 0.38 11.35 -7.95
CA ASP A 102 -0.88 10.73 -8.38
C ASP A 102 -1.23 11.15 -9.81
N VAL A 103 -1.62 10.19 -10.62
CA VAL A 103 -2.00 10.41 -12.01
C VAL A 103 -3.38 11.08 -12.06
N ASP A 104 -3.44 12.28 -12.63
CA ASP A 104 -4.63 13.09 -12.60
C ASP A 104 -5.78 12.46 -13.40
N HIS A 105 -6.96 12.41 -12.80
CA HIS A 105 -8.19 11.92 -13.43
C HIS A 105 -8.10 10.47 -13.96
N PHE A 106 -7.23 9.63 -13.38
CA PHE A 106 -7.00 8.26 -13.85
C PHE A 106 -8.27 7.39 -13.88
N ARG A 107 -9.13 7.49 -12.85
CA ARG A 107 -10.44 6.83 -12.87
C ARG A 107 -11.28 7.20 -14.10
N LYS A 108 -11.40 8.50 -14.41
CA LYS A 108 -12.17 8.97 -15.56
C LYS A 108 -11.54 8.49 -16.87
N PHE A 109 -10.21 8.50 -16.95
CA PHE A 109 -9.48 7.94 -18.09
C PHE A 109 -9.81 6.46 -18.29
N ASN A 110 -9.84 5.65 -17.24
CA ASN A 110 -10.22 4.23 -17.32
C ASN A 110 -11.69 4.04 -17.73
N GLU A 111 -12.59 4.90 -17.25
CA GLU A 111 -14.00 4.88 -17.64
C GLU A 111 -14.20 5.20 -19.14
N GLU A 112 -13.32 6.01 -19.74
CA GLU A 112 -13.38 6.44 -21.15
C GLU A 112 -12.61 5.52 -22.11
N GLU A 113 -11.42 5.04 -21.74
CA GLU A 113 -10.50 4.31 -22.63
C GLU A 113 -10.32 2.83 -22.24
N GLY A 114 -10.84 2.41 -21.09
CA GLY A 114 -10.73 1.04 -20.57
C GLY A 114 -9.48 0.78 -19.71
N HIS A 115 -9.52 -0.32 -18.94
CA HIS A 115 -8.46 -0.65 -17.99
C HIS A 115 -7.12 -1.00 -18.66
N ASP A 116 -7.13 -1.64 -19.84
CA ASP A 116 -5.90 -1.96 -20.57
C ASP A 116 -5.13 -0.69 -20.98
N ALA A 117 -5.86 0.36 -21.37
CA ALA A 117 -5.30 1.68 -21.65
C ALA A 117 -4.73 2.33 -20.38
N GLY A 118 -5.44 2.21 -19.26
CA GLY A 118 -4.97 2.67 -17.95
C GLY A 118 -3.64 2.03 -17.56
N ASP A 119 -3.54 0.72 -17.72
CA ASP A 119 -2.34 -0.05 -17.47
C ASP A 119 -1.16 0.41 -18.35
N GLU A 120 -1.41 0.76 -19.61
CA GLU A 120 -0.39 1.35 -20.49
C GLU A 120 0.07 2.74 -19.99
N VAL A 121 -0.86 3.60 -19.58
CA VAL A 121 -0.54 4.90 -18.99
C VAL A 121 0.32 4.74 -17.73
N LEU A 122 -0.02 3.81 -16.84
CA LEU A 122 0.77 3.54 -15.63
C LEU A 122 2.19 3.07 -15.97
N ARG A 123 2.36 2.22 -17.01
CA ARG A 123 3.68 1.81 -17.50
C ARG A 123 4.47 2.99 -18.07
N LEU A 124 3.83 3.89 -18.82
CA LEU A 124 4.48 5.09 -19.37
C LEU A 124 4.94 6.04 -18.26
N VAL A 125 4.09 6.30 -17.28
CA VAL A 125 4.41 7.12 -16.10
C VAL A 125 5.57 6.51 -15.33
N ALA A 126 5.52 5.22 -15.02
CA ALA A 126 6.57 4.54 -14.27
C ALA A 126 7.93 4.57 -14.99
N ARG A 127 7.96 4.31 -16.30
CA ARG A 127 9.18 4.45 -17.11
C ARG A 127 9.72 5.86 -17.08
N THR A 128 8.85 6.86 -17.23
CA THR A 128 9.23 8.28 -17.18
C THR A 128 9.84 8.64 -15.83
N LEU A 129 9.25 8.21 -14.72
CA LEU A 129 9.81 8.43 -13.38
C LEU A 129 11.19 7.77 -13.27
N ARG A 130 11.31 6.49 -13.60
CA ARG A 130 12.56 5.73 -13.52
C ARG A 130 13.68 6.35 -14.36
N ASP A 131 13.40 6.77 -15.59
CA ASP A 131 14.40 7.27 -16.52
C ASP A 131 14.84 8.71 -16.18
N GLN A 132 14.04 9.42 -15.38
CA GLN A 132 14.34 10.78 -14.94
C GLN A 132 15.06 10.83 -13.59
N VAL A 133 14.99 9.80 -12.75
CA VAL A 133 15.67 9.80 -11.44
C VAL A 133 17.09 9.23 -11.54
N ARG A 134 17.94 9.50 -10.53
CA ARG A 134 19.33 9.03 -10.49
C ARG A 134 19.38 7.56 -10.09
N SER A 135 20.53 6.91 -10.30
CA SER A 135 20.73 5.49 -9.96
C SER A 135 20.62 5.18 -8.46
N HIS A 136 20.78 6.17 -7.59
CA HIS A 136 20.63 6.03 -6.13
C HIS A 136 19.29 6.56 -5.61
N ASP A 137 18.45 7.14 -6.48
CA ASP A 137 17.06 7.47 -6.16
C ASP A 137 16.19 6.23 -6.32
N LEU A 138 15.00 6.24 -5.70
CA LEU A 138 14.05 5.15 -5.84
C LEU A 138 12.69 5.65 -6.31
N ALA A 139 12.27 5.26 -7.52
CA ALA A 139 10.88 5.38 -7.96
C ALA A 139 10.13 4.09 -7.62
N ALA A 140 8.94 4.24 -7.03
CA ALA A 140 8.10 3.13 -6.61
C ALA A 140 6.62 3.39 -6.92
N ARG A 141 5.86 2.31 -7.13
CA ARG A 141 4.41 2.35 -7.16
C ARG A 141 3.89 2.18 -5.73
N TYR A 142 3.15 3.19 -5.26
CA TYR A 142 2.61 3.23 -3.90
C TYR A 142 1.25 2.54 -3.81
N GLY A 143 0.39 2.78 -4.80
CA GLY A 143 -0.99 2.31 -4.86
C GLY A 143 -1.46 2.08 -6.30
N GLY A 144 -2.78 2.11 -6.51
CA GLY A 144 -3.38 1.87 -7.83
C GLY A 144 -2.86 2.84 -8.91
N GLU A 145 -3.03 4.13 -8.68
CA GLU A 145 -2.60 5.23 -9.57
C GLU A 145 -1.54 6.14 -8.94
N GLU A 146 -1.03 5.73 -7.77
CA GLU A 146 -0.14 6.51 -6.92
C GLU A 146 1.30 6.00 -7.01
N PHE A 147 2.24 6.93 -7.08
CA PHE A 147 3.67 6.68 -7.14
C PHE A 147 4.40 7.46 -6.04
N THR A 148 5.58 6.99 -5.69
CA THR A 148 6.48 7.67 -4.75
C THR A 148 7.87 7.74 -5.35
N VAL A 149 8.58 8.83 -5.12
CA VAL A 149 10.01 8.93 -5.40
C VAL A 149 10.76 9.34 -4.15
N ILE A 150 11.79 8.56 -3.78
CA ILE A 150 12.68 8.82 -2.65
C ILE A 150 14.02 9.32 -3.19
N LEU A 151 14.44 10.49 -2.73
CA LEU A 151 15.59 11.25 -3.23
C LEU A 151 16.61 11.47 -2.10
N PRO A 152 17.62 10.61 -1.94
CA PRO A 152 18.67 10.79 -0.95
C PRO A 152 19.48 12.06 -1.18
N ASP A 153 19.97 12.66 -0.09
CA ASP A 153 20.91 13.79 -0.11
C ASP A 153 20.38 15.05 -0.86
N LEU A 154 19.05 15.25 -0.86
CA LEU A 154 18.41 16.46 -1.39
C LEU A 154 17.76 17.27 -0.27
N ASP A 155 17.97 18.58 -0.32
CA ASP A 155 17.23 19.57 0.49
C ASP A 155 15.88 19.92 -0.15
N GLN A 156 15.03 20.65 0.58
CA GLN A 156 13.68 21.02 0.15
C GLN A 156 13.64 21.62 -1.26
N LYS A 157 14.55 22.55 -1.55
CA LYS A 157 14.59 23.27 -2.82
C LYS A 157 14.91 22.32 -3.98
N ARG A 158 15.92 21.46 -3.84
CA ARG A 158 16.31 20.50 -4.89
C ARG A 158 15.27 19.39 -5.05
N THR A 159 14.59 19.00 -3.98
CA THR A 159 13.46 18.08 -4.04
C THR A 159 12.33 18.68 -4.89
N GLU A 160 11.98 19.94 -4.66
CA GLU A 160 10.95 20.67 -5.42
C GLU A 160 11.34 20.83 -6.91
N GLU A 161 12.58 21.24 -7.20
CA GLU A 161 13.11 21.31 -8.57
C GLU A 161 13.02 19.96 -9.30
N THR A 162 13.28 18.86 -8.57
CA THR A 162 13.17 17.50 -9.12
C THR A 162 11.70 17.13 -9.37
N ALA A 163 10.79 17.46 -8.46
CA ALA A 163 9.36 17.23 -8.63
C ALA A 163 8.82 17.96 -9.86
N GLU A 164 9.21 19.23 -10.06
CA GLU A 164 8.75 20.02 -11.19
C GLU A 164 9.26 19.47 -12.53
N ARG A 165 10.53 19.04 -12.57
CA ARG A 165 11.08 18.36 -13.76
C ARG A 165 10.33 17.08 -14.09
N LEU A 166 9.99 16.27 -13.08
CA LEU A 166 9.21 15.04 -13.26
C LEU A 166 7.79 15.35 -13.74
N ARG A 167 7.14 16.35 -13.15
CA ARG A 167 5.81 16.82 -13.56
C ARG A 167 5.80 17.25 -15.02
N GLU A 168 6.76 18.07 -15.43
CA GLU A 168 6.90 18.49 -16.83
C GLU A 168 7.12 17.29 -17.77
N ALA A 169 7.97 16.33 -17.38
CA ALA A 169 8.22 15.13 -18.18
C ALA A 169 6.94 14.30 -18.36
N ILE A 170 6.16 14.09 -17.31
CA ILE A 170 4.86 13.39 -17.38
C ILE A 170 3.88 14.19 -18.25
N SER A 171 3.80 15.51 -18.09
CA SER A 171 2.87 16.35 -18.86
C SER A 171 3.10 16.32 -20.38
N LYS A 172 4.29 15.91 -20.82
CA LYS A 172 4.66 15.74 -22.23
C LYS A 172 4.25 14.36 -22.78
N LEU A 173 3.83 13.44 -21.92
CA LEU A 173 3.35 12.13 -22.34
C LEU A 173 2.01 12.26 -23.08
N GLN A 174 1.94 11.55 -24.19
CA GLN A 174 0.76 11.43 -25.02
C GLN A 174 0.42 9.96 -25.15
N TYR A 175 -0.76 9.58 -24.67
CA TYR A 175 -1.35 8.28 -24.97
C TYR A 175 -2.12 8.40 -26.29
N VAL A 176 -1.89 7.45 -27.20
CA VAL A 176 -2.58 7.39 -28.49
C VAL A 176 -3.38 6.10 -28.53
N ASN A 177 -4.70 6.21 -28.58
CA ASN A 177 -5.56 5.03 -28.62
C ASN A 177 -5.60 4.39 -30.02
N ALA A 178 -6.23 3.21 -30.12
CA ALA A 178 -6.35 2.47 -31.39
C ALA A 178 -7.08 3.26 -32.50
N ALA A 179 -7.89 4.26 -32.15
CA ALA A 179 -8.57 5.15 -33.09
C ALA A 179 -7.69 6.36 -33.51
N GLY A 180 -6.45 6.44 -33.03
CA GLY A 180 -5.53 7.54 -33.31
C GLY A 180 -5.81 8.83 -32.53
N GLN A 181 -6.66 8.79 -31.52
CA GLN A 181 -6.93 9.94 -30.66
C GLN A 181 -5.84 10.07 -29.61
N THR A 182 -5.34 11.29 -29.43
CA THR A 182 -4.33 11.60 -28.42
C THR A 182 -4.98 12.10 -27.13
N ARG A 183 -4.52 11.57 -26.00
CA ARG A 183 -4.83 12.04 -24.65
C ARG A 183 -3.55 12.45 -23.95
N GLN A 184 -3.57 13.62 -23.32
CA GLN A 184 -2.47 14.08 -22.49
C GLN A 184 -2.59 13.45 -21.10
N VAL A 185 -1.47 12.98 -20.57
CA VAL A 185 -1.38 12.46 -19.20
C VAL A 185 -0.73 13.53 -18.33
N THR A 186 -1.32 13.84 -17.18
CA THR A 186 -0.73 14.72 -16.17
C THR A 186 -0.72 14.05 -14.81
N ALA A 187 0.09 14.57 -13.89
CA ALA A 187 0.14 14.09 -12.52
C ALA A 187 0.34 15.27 -11.56
N SER A 188 -0.21 15.12 -10.36
CA SER A 188 -0.02 16.04 -9.24
C SER A 188 1.05 15.52 -8.30
N PHE A 189 1.78 16.43 -7.64
CA PHE A 189 2.94 16.11 -6.82
C PHE A 189 2.87 16.79 -5.45
N GLY A 190 3.10 16.00 -4.40
CA GLY A 190 3.33 16.47 -3.04
C GLY A 190 4.77 16.26 -2.63
N VAL A 191 5.39 17.30 -2.08
CA VAL A 191 6.81 17.32 -1.73
C VAL A 191 7.00 17.47 -0.23
N ALA A 192 7.82 16.61 0.38
CA ALA A 192 8.28 16.76 1.75
C ALA A 192 9.73 16.32 1.91
N ASN A 193 10.42 16.86 2.89
CA ASN A 193 11.80 16.52 3.22
C ASN A 193 11.93 15.99 4.65
N TYR A 194 12.65 14.89 4.80
CA TYR A 194 13.13 14.41 6.09
C TYR A 194 14.43 15.14 6.45
N PRO A 195 14.63 15.53 7.73
CA PRO A 195 13.67 15.45 8.84
C PRO A 195 12.74 16.68 8.97
N GLU A 196 12.89 17.68 8.10
CA GLU A 196 12.25 19.01 8.22
C GLU A 196 10.71 18.96 8.31
N ASN A 197 10.08 18.11 7.52
CA ASN A 197 8.62 17.95 7.47
C ASN A 197 8.12 16.69 8.20
N GLY A 198 9.01 15.98 8.89
CA GLY A 198 8.67 14.76 9.62
C GLY A 198 9.95 14.02 10.04
N ASN A 199 10.05 13.66 11.32
CA ASN A 199 11.25 13.03 11.88
C ASN A 199 11.22 11.49 11.89
N THR A 200 10.22 10.89 11.23
CA THR A 200 10.12 9.45 10.95
C THR A 200 9.71 9.24 9.50
N PRO A 201 9.99 8.06 8.89
CA PRO A 201 9.50 7.68 7.57
C PRO A 201 8.00 7.92 7.38
N SER A 202 7.20 7.53 8.37
CA SER A 202 5.75 7.67 8.33
C SER A 202 5.31 9.14 8.30
N LEU A 203 5.93 9.99 9.13
CA LEU A 203 5.57 11.40 9.21
C LEU A 203 5.96 12.17 7.95
N VAL A 204 7.14 11.91 7.36
CA VAL A 204 7.55 12.58 6.13
C VAL A 204 6.71 12.14 4.92
N LEU A 205 6.39 10.84 4.81
CA LEU A 205 5.46 10.35 3.78
C LEU A 205 4.08 10.99 3.94
N LYS A 206 3.61 11.12 5.19
CA LYS A 206 2.34 11.76 5.51
C LYS A 206 2.32 13.24 5.12
N ALA A 207 3.41 13.97 5.33
CA ALA A 207 3.55 15.36 4.90
C ALA A 207 3.52 15.49 3.37
N ALA A 208 4.19 14.58 2.63
CA ALA A 208 4.14 14.56 1.18
C ALA A 208 2.74 14.27 0.65
N ASP A 209 2.01 13.34 1.26
CA ASP A 209 0.61 13.03 0.91
C ASP A 209 -0.34 14.23 1.14
N VAL A 210 -0.20 14.95 2.25
CA VAL A 210 -0.98 16.17 2.51
C VAL A 210 -0.66 17.26 1.49
N ALA A 211 0.61 17.39 1.09
CA ALA A 211 0.99 18.30 0.03
C ALA A 211 0.39 17.90 -1.33
N LEU A 212 0.37 16.60 -1.66
CA LEU A 212 -0.24 16.10 -2.89
C LEU A 212 -1.73 16.44 -2.97
N TYR A 213 -2.44 16.32 -1.84
CA TYR A 213 -3.84 16.72 -1.76
C TYR A 213 -4.03 18.21 -2.10
N GLU A 214 -3.17 19.09 -1.61
CA GLU A 214 -3.22 20.52 -1.95
C GLU A 214 -2.88 20.78 -3.42
N ALA A 215 -1.96 20.02 -4.03
CA ALA A 215 -1.73 20.09 -5.48
C ALA A 215 -3.00 19.72 -6.27
N LYS A 216 -3.69 18.63 -5.88
CA LYS A 216 -4.96 18.23 -6.52
C LYS A 216 -6.04 19.31 -6.39
N ARG A 217 -6.07 20.05 -5.28
CA ARG A 217 -7.01 21.17 -5.06
C ARG A 217 -6.67 22.40 -5.87
N ASN A 218 -5.39 22.69 -6.06
CA ASN A 218 -4.90 23.84 -6.82
C ASN A 218 -5.00 23.65 -8.35
N GLY A 219 -5.91 22.78 -8.81
CA GLY A 219 -6.19 22.57 -10.22
C GLY A 219 -5.42 21.42 -10.85
N ARG A 220 -4.71 20.59 -10.07
CA ARG A 220 -3.91 19.45 -10.54
C ARG A 220 -2.76 19.86 -11.46
N ASN A 221 -2.00 18.88 -11.98
CA ASN A 221 -0.82 19.11 -12.82
C ASN A 221 0.12 20.18 -12.23
N CYS A 222 0.35 20.10 -10.93
CA CYS A 222 1.19 21.04 -10.20
C CYS A 222 1.93 20.34 -9.06
N VAL A 223 2.93 21.04 -8.53
CA VAL A 223 3.71 20.65 -7.35
C VAL A 223 3.24 21.49 -6.17
N ALA A 224 3.03 20.85 -5.03
CA ALA A 224 2.86 21.53 -3.75
C ALA A 224 3.84 20.96 -2.73
N THR A 225 4.31 21.82 -1.83
CA THR A 225 5.24 21.47 -0.75
C THR A 225 4.51 21.35 0.58
N ALA A 226 5.05 20.56 1.50
CA ALA A 226 4.53 20.43 2.86
C ALA A 226 4.48 21.79 3.61
N ALA A 227 5.34 22.75 3.25
CA ALA A 227 5.30 24.11 3.81
C ALA A 227 4.11 24.95 3.27
N GLN A 228 3.73 24.75 2.01
CA GLN A 228 2.54 25.39 1.41
C GLN A 228 1.25 24.71 1.85
N ALA A 229 1.32 23.43 2.21
CA ALA A 229 0.21 22.68 2.71
C ALA A 229 -0.17 23.16 4.11
N SER A 230 -1.14 24.07 4.18
CA SER A 230 -1.72 24.45 5.47
C SER A 230 -2.42 23.23 6.05
N PRO A 231 -2.14 22.80 7.29
CA PRO A 231 -3.03 21.89 7.99
C PRO A 231 -4.31 22.66 8.27
N ARG A 232 -5.23 22.69 7.30
CA ARG A 232 -6.59 23.13 7.61
C ARG A 232 -7.25 22.03 8.43
N PRO A 233 -8.01 22.38 9.48
CA PRO A 233 -8.98 21.46 10.01
C PRO A 233 -9.83 21.00 8.84
N MET A 234 -9.82 19.69 8.60
CA MET A 234 -10.69 18.95 7.69
C MET A 234 -11.98 19.73 7.41
N GLU A 235 -12.28 20.04 6.15
CA GLU A 235 -13.54 20.72 5.79
C GLU A 235 -14.71 19.83 6.23
N ILE A 236 -15.27 20.17 7.38
CA ILE A 236 -16.31 19.41 8.06
C ILE A 236 -17.58 19.59 7.23
N ARG A 237 -17.97 18.60 6.40
CA ARG A 237 -19.37 18.50 5.97
C ARG A 237 -20.24 18.56 7.24
N PRO A 238 -21.28 19.42 7.30
CA PRO A 238 -22.14 19.48 8.47
C PRO A 238 -22.66 18.09 8.78
N PHE A 239 -22.59 17.68 10.05
CA PHE A 239 -23.19 16.44 10.50
C PHE A 239 -24.69 16.50 10.22
N ASP A 240 -25.21 15.55 9.42
CA ASP A 240 -26.65 15.36 9.32
C ASP A 240 -27.13 14.57 10.54
N LEU A 241 -27.42 15.29 11.62
CA LEU A 241 -27.92 14.73 12.88
C LEU A 241 -29.39 14.27 12.77
N SER A 242 -30.03 14.39 11.60
CA SER A 242 -31.42 13.96 11.39
C SER A 242 -31.62 12.48 11.73
N MET A 243 -30.60 11.65 11.49
CA MET A 243 -30.60 10.21 11.76
C MET A 243 -30.66 9.86 13.25
N ILE A 244 -30.24 10.76 14.15
CA ILE A 244 -30.20 10.50 15.61
C ILE A 244 -31.15 11.39 16.43
N ARG A 245 -31.91 12.26 15.76
CA ARG A 245 -32.84 13.23 16.37
C ARG A 245 -33.97 12.61 17.19
N GLY A 246 -34.16 11.30 17.12
CA GLY A 246 -35.12 10.53 17.93
C GLY A 246 -34.51 9.77 19.11
N TYR A 247 -33.19 9.70 19.22
CA TYR A 247 -32.47 8.91 20.23
C TYR A 247 -31.75 9.77 21.28
N VAL A 248 -31.59 11.07 21.00
CA VAL A 248 -30.88 12.04 21.84
C VAL A 248 -31.77 13.26 22.02
N SER A 249 -31.81 13.84 23.22
CA SER A 249 -32.67 15.00 23.49
C SER A 249 -32.20 16.24 22.71
N ASP A 250 -33.15 17.09 22.29
CA ASP A 250 -32.83 18.33 21.55
C ASP A 250 -31.89 19.27 22.33
N ALA A 251 -31.93 19.23 23.66
CA ALA A 251 -31.01 19.98 24.51
C ALA A 251 -29.57 19.44 24.44
N ALA A 252 -29.39 18.11 24.42
CA ALA A 252 -28.07 17.48 24.27
C ALA A 252 -27.52 17.65 22.85
N LEU A 253 -28.40 17.64 21.83
CA LEU A 253 -28.04 17.94 20.44
C LEU A 253 -27.58 19.39 20.26
N ALA A 254 -28.26 20.37 20.88
CA ALA A 254 -27.87 21.78 20.81
C ALA A 254 -26.56 22.09 21.56
N GLU A 255 -26.32 21.43 22.70
CA GLU A 255 -25.07 21.53 23.45
C GLU A 255 -23.90 20.93 22.66
N CYS A 256 -24.09 19.75 22.04
CA CYS A 256 -23.09 19.12 21.16
C CYS A 256 -22.82 19.92 19.87
N ALA A 257 -23.83 20.57 19.30
CA ALA A 257 -23.69 21.41 18.11
C ALA A 257 -22.83 22.67 18.37
N THR A 258 -22.89 23.21 19.60
CA THR A 258 -22.09 24.38 20.00
C THR A 258 -20.62 23.98 20.28
N GLU A 259 -20.40 22.78 20.81
CA GLU A 259 -19.04 22.22 21.05
C GLU A 259 -18.38 21.64 19.79
N LEU A 260 -19.17 21.25 18.77
CA LEU A 260 -18.72 20.81 17.45
C LEU A 260 -17.89 21.88 16.70
N GLU A 261 -18.04 23.16 17.04
CA GLU A 261 -17.22 24.25 16.49
C GLU A 261 -15.83 24.36 17.14
N THR A 262 -15.58 23.71 18.29
CA THR A 262 -14.39 23.96 19.13
C THR A 262 -13.42 22.79 19.33
N LEU A 263 -13.82 21.53 19.11
CA LEU A 263 -12.96 20.35 19.34
C LEU A 263 -12.97 19.32 18.21
N ARG A 264 -11.86 18.58 18.07
CA ARG A 264 -11.70 17.47 17.13
C ARG A 264 -12.73 16.35 17.42
N ARG A 265 -13.30 15.78 16.36
CA ARG A 265 -14.53 14.94 16.31
C ARG A 265 -14.49 13.66 17.17
N ASP A 266 -13.31 13.18 17.48
CA ASP A 266 -12.99 12.01 18.28
C ASP A 266 -13.48 12.14 19.74
N LEU A 267 -13.31 13.30 20.36
CA LEU A 267 -13.76 13.56 21.73
C LEU A 267 -15.29 13.72 21.85
N VAL A 268 -15.94 14.19 20.79
CA VAL A 268 -17.41 14.40 20.74
C VAL A 268 -18.13 13.06 20.66
N ALA A 269 -17.65 12.12 19.84
CA ALA A 269 -18.20 10.76 19.78
C ALA A 269 -18.04 10.03 21.12
N LEU A 270 -16.87 10.15 21.76
CA LEU A 270 -16.59 9.55 23.07
C LEU A 270 -17.51 10.11 24.18
N ARG A 271 -17.72 11.43 24.24
CA ARG A 271 -18.59 12.06 25.24
C ARG A 271 -20.08 11.84 25.00
N LEU A 272 -20.53 11.74 23.74
CA LEU A 272 -21.91 11.35 23.43
C LEU A 272 -22.20 9.93 23.95
N MET A 273 -21.26 9.00 23.76
CA MET A 273 -21.38 7.64 24.28
C MET A 273 -21.37 7.59 25.82
N GLU A 274 -20.54 8.42 26.45
CA GLU A 274 -20.47 8.57 27.92
C GLU A 274 -21.75 9.19 28.51
N LYS A 275 -22.28 10.28 27.90
CA LYS A 275 -23.54 10.92 28.32
C LYS A 275 -24.78 10.05 28.02
N CYS A 276 -24.73 9.17 27.03
CA CYS A 276 -25.77 8.16 26.79
C CYS A 276 -25.72 7.00 27.80
N GLY A 277 -24.76 6.96 28.73
CA GLY A 277 -24.73 6.03 29.87
C GLY A 277 -24.35 4.60 29.51
N ILE A 278 -23.58 4.38 28.43
CA ILE A 278 -23.24 3.04 27.96
C ILE A 278 -21.86 2.61 28.46
N GLU A 279 -21.79 2.06 29.68
CA GLU A 279 -20.58 1.36 30.16
C GLU A 279 -20.54 -0.07 29.60
N GLY A 280 -19.35 -0.52 29.17
CA GLY A 280 -19.09 -1.93 28.85
C GLY A 280 -19.08 -2.36 27.37
N ILE A 281 -19.04 -1.43 26.41
CA ILE A 281 -18.94 -1.81 24.99
C ILE A 281 -17.50 -2.30 24.67
N ASP A 282 -17.36 -3.47 24.02
CA ASP A 282 -16.09 -4.00 23.53
C ASP A 282 -15.48 -3.14 22.39
N ALA A 283 -14.17 -3.27 22.17
CA ALA A 283 -13.44 -2.44 21.19
C ALA A 283 -13.98 -2.61 19.75
N LEU A 284 -14.55 -3.78 19.42
CA LEU A 284 -15.06 -4.10 18.09
C LEU A 284 -16.36 -3.34 17.79
N THR A 285 -17.26 -3.29 18.75
CA THR A 285 -18.56 -2.60 18.64
C THR A 285 -18.36 -1.09 18.55
N ARG A 286 -17.36 -0.54 19.27
CA ARG A 286 -16.95 0.86 19.14
C ARG A 286 -16.35 1.17 17.76
N ALA A 287 -15.57 0.24 17.20
CA ALA A 287 -15.01 0.36 15.86
C ALA A 287 -16.09 0.36 14.76
N PHE A 288 -17.13 -0.48 14.88
CA PHE A 288 -18.27 -0.46 13.97
C PHE A 288 -19.09 0.85 14.05
N ALA A 289 -19.28 1.41 15.25
CA ALA A 289 -19.92 2.71 15.40
C ALA A 289 -19.09 3.84 14.75
N LEU A 290 -17.76 3.80 14.90
CA LEU A 290 -16.85 4.71 14.20
C LEU A 290 -16.97 4.57 12.67
N MET A 291 -17.12 3.36 12.12
CA MET A 291 -17.35 3.16 10.67
C MET A 291 -18.66 3.77 10.16
N ILE A 292 -19.71 3.79 10.98
CA ILE A 292 -20.99 4.42 10.60
C ILE A 292 -20.87 5.96 10.62
N LEU A 293 -20.04 6.49 11.52
CA LEU A 293 -19.87 7.92 11.75
C LEU A 293 -18.76 8.56 10.88
N LEU A 294 -17.90 7.76 10.28
CA LEU A 294 -16.77 8.20 9.46
C LEU A 294 -16.98 7.80 7.99
N PRO A 295 -16.63 8.66 7.01
CA PRO A 295 -16.59 8.26 5.60
C PRO A 295 -15.79 6.95 5.39
N GLU A 296 -16.23 6.08 4.47
CA GLU A 296 -15.56 4.80 4.16
C GLU A 296 -14.06 4.96 3.88
N GLU A 297 -13.69 6.08 3.26
CA GLU A 297 -12.32 6.42 2.85
C GLU A 297 -11.50 7.07 3.97
N THR A 298 -12.00 7.17 5.21
CA THR A 298 -11.28 7.85 6.30
C THR A 298 -10.03 7.05 6.67
N PRO A 299 -8.83 7.53 6.40
CA PRO A 299 -7.64 6.75 6.66
C PRO A 299 -7.33 6.70 8.16
N GLU A 300 -6.80 5.58 8.63
CA GLU A 300 -6.61 5.25 10.04
C GLU A 300 -5.80 6.31 10.82
N TRP A 301 -4.78 6.90 10.17
CA TRP A 301 -3.93 7.93 10.76
C TRP A 301 -4.67 9.24 11.04
N ALA A 302 -5.84 9.47 10.45
CA ALA A 302 -6.63 10.67 10.68
C ALA A 302 -7.38 10.64 12.02
N LEU A 303 -7.39 9.48 12.69
CA LEU A 303 -8.23 9.21 13.86
C LEU A 303 -7.45 9.15 15.18
N ASP A 304 -6.11 9.16 15.14
CA ASP A 304 -5.21 9.14 16.31
C ASP A 304 -5.66 8.14 17.40
N LEU A 305 -6.04 6.93 16.96
CA LEU A 305 -6.66 5.92 17.83
C LEU A 305 -5.59 5.17 18.65
N PRO A 306 -5.89 4.77 19.89
CA PRO A 306 -5.13 3.76 20.62
C PRO A 306 -4.92 2.48 19.78
N HIS A 307 -3.78 1.81 19.95
CA HIS A 307 -3.37 0.67 19.11
C HIS A 307 -4.43 -0.45 19.06
N ASP A 308 -5.08 -0.75 20.18
CA ASP A 308 -6.15 -1.74 20.29
C ASP A 308 -7.41 -1.37 19.48
N TRP A 309 -7.67 -0.08 19.30
CA TRP A 309 -8.80 0.44 18.50
C TRP A 309 -8.47 0.50 17.01
N SER A 310 -7.24 0.85 16.69
CA SER A 310 -6.67 0.80 15.35
C SER A 310 -6.82 -0.60 14.75
N VAL A 311 -6.45 -1.63 15.52
CA VAL A 311 -6.60 -3.04 15.14
C VAL A 311 -8.08 -3.43 14.96
N ALA A 312 -8.96 -3.00 15.87
CA ALA A 312 -10.39 -3.30 15.80
C ALA A 312 -11.07 -2.65 14.58
N LEU A 313 -10.69 -1.42 14.21
CA LEU A 313 -11.20 -0.71 13.04
C LEU A 313 -10.76 -1.34 11.72
N ASN A 314 -9.50 -1.75 11.63
CA ASN A 314 -8.99 -2.47 10.46
C ASN A 314 -9.64 -3.85 10.31
N LEU A 315 -9.88 -4.56 11.41
CA LEU A 315 -10.61 -5.82 11.42
C LEU A 315 -12.07 -5.63 10.96
N ALA A 316 -12.75 -4.59 11.46
CA ALA A 316 -14.12 -4.27 11.04
C ALA A 316 -14.22 -3.93 9.54
N ARG A 317 -13.25 -3.17 9.00
CA ARG A 317 -13.15 -2.86 7.56
C ARG A 317 -12.90 -4.10 6.70
N ALA A 318 -11.97 -4.95 7.12
CA ALA A 318 -11.68 -6.21 6.45
C ALA A 318 -12.90 -7.13 6.40
N LEU A 319 -13.68 -7.19 7.49
CA LEU A 319 -14.92 -7.98 7.57
C LEU A 319 -16.02 -7.46 6.64
N VAL A 320 -16.11 -6.14 6.42
CA VAL A 320 -17.07 -5.54 5.48
C VAL A 320 -16.71 -5.84 4.01
N HIS A 321 -15.44 -6.03 3.69
CA HIS A 321 -14.96 -6.31 2.33
C HIS A 321 -14.82 -7.81 2.00
N ALA A 322 -15.00 -8.72 2.97
CA ALA A 322 -14.78 -10.16 2.82
C ALA A 322 -15.92 -10.96 2.13
N GLY A 323 -16.92 -10.31 1.54
CA GLY A 323 -17.93 -10.97 0.69
C GLY A 323 -19.24 -11.37 1.40
N PRO A 324 -20.18 -12.02 0.68
CA PRO A 324 -21.58 -12.16 1.10
C PRO A 324 -21.81 -12.92 2.41
N SER A 325 -21.00 -13.93 2.73
CA SER A 325 -21.09 -14.69 3.99
C SER A 325 -20.76 -13.84 5.23
N SER A 326 -20.01 -12.74 5.05
CA SER A 326 -19.70 -11.77 6.10
C SER A 326 -20.83 -10.75 6.33
N ARG A 327 -21.73 -10.57 5.34
CA ARG A 327 -22.94 -9.75 5.48
C ARG A 327 -23.99 -10.40 6.39
N ASP A 328 -24.00 -11.73 6.47
CA ASP A 328 -24.86 -12.45 7.42
C ASP A 328 -24.33 -12.33 8.86
N TYR A 329 -23.01 -12.25 9.03
CA TYR A 329 -22.38 -11.87 10.31
C TYR A 329 -22.74 -10.44 10.74
N LEU A 330 -22.83 -9.50 9.78
CA LEU A 330 -23.28 -8.12 10.04
C LEU A 330 -24.77 -8.05 10.45
N ARG A 331 -25.63 -8.92 9.91
CA ARG A 331 -27.02 -9.07 10.39
C ARG A 331 -27.08 -9.72 11.78
N ALA A 332 -26.19 -10.67 12.08
CA ALA A 332 -26.10 -11.28 13.41
C ALA A 332 -25.63 -10.27 14.49
N GLY A 333 -24.67 -9.40 14.17
CA GLY A 333 -24.19 -8.35 15.09
C GLY A 333 -25.21 -7.23 15.32
N ALA A 334 -25.96 -6.82 14.30
CA ALA A 334 -27.01 -5.81 14.43
C ALA A 334 -28.19 -6.26 15.33
N THR A 335 -28.32 -7.57 15.58
CA THR A 335 -29.39 -8.15 16.41
C THR A 335 -28.99 -8.34 17.89
N VAL A 336 -27.75 -8.01 18.27
CA VAL A 336 -27.31 -8.00 19.69
C VAL A 336 -27.75 -6.73 20.42
N TRP A 337 -28.39 -5.78 19.71
CA TRP A 337 -29.01 -4.61 20.33
C TRP A 337 -30.36 -4.95 20.97
N ASN A 338 -30.34 -5.55 22.17
CA ASN A 338 -31.34 -5.28 23.19
C ASN A 338 -30.97 -5.88 24.56
N TYR A 339 -30.30 -5.09 25.38
CA TYR A 339 -30.45 -5.14 26.84
C TYR A 339 -30.03 -3.76 27.37
N ARG A 340 -30.78 -3.02 28.21
CA ARG A 340 -31.66 -3.50 29.29
C ARG A 340 -32.55 -2.36 29.83
N LYS A 341 -33.88 -2.53 29.77
CA LYS A 341 -34.77 -2.23 30.92
C LYS A 341 -35.54 -3.51 31.21
N GLY A 342 -35.37 -4.04 32.42
CA GLY A 342 -35.55 -5.46 32.75
C GLY A 342 -36.94 -6.05 32.50
N THR A 343 -37.00 -7.06 31.63
CA THR A 343 -37.97 -8.17 31.68
C THR A 343 -37.29 -9.47 31.23
N ASN A 344 -37.66 -10.59 31.86
CA ASN A 344 -36.98 -11.89 31.82
C ASN A 344 -37.60 -12.83 30.77
N SER A 345 -37.38 -12.59 29.48
CA SER A 345 -37.64 -13.60 28.45
C SER A 345 -36.85 -13.28 27.18
N GLY A 346 -35.71 -13.94 26.98
CA GLY A 346 -35.04 -13.98 25.68
C GLY A 346 -35.73 -15.03 24.81
N TYR A 347 -36.18 -14.64 23.61
CA TYR A 347 -36.60 -15.57 22.57
C TYR A 347 -35.42 -15.71 21.61
N LEU A 348 -34.85 -16.90 21.51
CA LEU A 348 -34.01 -17.28 20.37
C LEU A 348 -34.97 -17.61 19.22
N ASP A 349 -34.68 -17.08 18.04
CA ASP A 349 -35.45 -17.38 16.83
C ASP A 349 -35.39 -18.90 16.54
N PRO A 350 -36.52 -19.61 16.42
CA PRO A 350 -36.55 -21.05 16.15
C PRO A 350 -35.83 -21.44 14.86
N ASP A 351 -35.84 -20.56 13.85
CA ASP A 351 -35.16 -20.79 12.57
C ASP A 351 -33.63 -20.71 12.76
N PHE A 352 -33.15 -19.90 13.71
CA PHE A 352 -31.74 -19.82 14.08
C PHE A 352 -31.24 -21.08 14.80
N VAL A 353 -32.05 -21.69 15.67
CA VAL A 353 -31.72 -22.98 16.32
C VAL A 353 -31.70 -24.12 15.30
N ALA A 354 -32.60 -24.11 14.32
CA ALA A 354 -32.62 -25.10 13.24
C ALA A 354 -31.40 -24.99 12.31
N ILE A 355 -30.94 -23.77 12.02
CA ILE A 355 -29.74 -23.51 11.21
C ILE A 355 -28.48 -23.96 11.96
N LEU A 356 -28.33 -23.63 13.25
CA LEU A 356 -27.20 -24.07 14.07
C LEU A 356 -27.13 -25.60 14.21
N ALA A 357 -28.27 -26.26 14.41
CA ALA A 357 -28.36 -27.71 14.52
C ALA A 357 -28.10 -28.45 13.19
N SER A 358 -28.14 -27.75 12.06
CA SER A 358 -27.91 -28.31 10.72
C SER A 358 -26.46 -28.23 10.24
N GLN A 359 -25.57 -27.57 10.99
CA GLN A 359 -24.16 -27.45 10.64
C GLN A 359 -23.38 -28.71 11.09
N PRO A 360 -22.66 -29.41 10.20
CA PRO A 360 -21.96 -30.66 10.51
C PRO A 360 -20.84 -30.53 11.56
N GLU A 361 -20.43 -29.30 11.86
CA GLU A 361 -19.31 -29.00 12.76
C GLU A 361 -19.78 -28.57 14.18
N ALA A 362 -21.08 -28.63 14.46
CA ALA A 362 -21.68 -28.20 15.74
C ALA A 362 -21.96 -29.34 16.74
N ALA A 363 -21.22 -30.46 16.65
CA ALA A 363 -21.25 -31.56 17.64
C ALA A 363 -19.97 -31.59 18.48
#